data_AF-A0AAE9YXY6-F1
#
_entry.id   AF-A0AAE9YXY6-F1
#
_cell.length_a   1.000
_cell.length_b   1.000
_cell.length_c   1.000
_cell.angle_alpha   90.00
_cell.angle_beta   90.00
_cell.angle_gamma   90.00
#
_symmetry.space_group_name_H-M   'P 1'
#
loop_
_entity.id
_entity.type
_entity.pdbx_description
1 polymer ?
#
loop_
_entity_poly.entity_id
_entity_poly.type
_entity_poly.pdbx_seq_one_letter_code
_entity_poly.pdbx_strand_id
1 'polypeptide(L)'
;MAETSLYLMELLAQRRVISQNFHSCKKNLDDNTRALMACLCLLRKTKSNGQEASIQRTLFQVENAAELVEAIRENTDFVPDDLLLLLQLILYRQQALADEVIRSLGQRGEPALQLMAAELALRVGENTGKNLYLSSGLSAFVKENFAAYHVCLLGEYYQNTLRQAVSSAINPGESEAWQDISALEAYIVSQTPLSRLYIRVLLTAADNTQAFKASAADRREYEPQVLLRQFIEHEYLNSHLFEIFIVSLDEAALTRVINYLSTRQEGLAADQAQEQSERKKLAEHLMFVMALSGYSKFIPFLARYLQQPAYRQQAFTALRLLLGNKLDLFIPLAVQFASDEEQRLTDLGYYGAKILATWQQVLTVNQMPAEPQAGQEAVQGQQTEQETGQKGVPPRLFDGLPLTLENIERALIQGSLLHYRYARLYQKVLAPQQRGCYYLAVAG
;
A
#
# COMPACT_ATOMS: atom_id res chain seq x y z
N MET A 1 11.71 25.48 -25.16
CA MET A 1 10.31 25.09 -24.84
C MET A 1 10.05 23.65 -25.22
N ALA A 2 10.35 23.22 -26.45
CA ALA A 2 10.34 21.79 -26.80
C ALA A 2 11.26 20.98 -25.87
N GLU A 3 12.45 21.49 -25.55
CA GLU A 3 13.40 20.82 -24.64
C GLU A 3 12.86 20.63 -23.21
N THR A 4 12.21 21.65 -22.61
CA THR A 4 11.64 21.52 -21.25
C THR A 4 10.44 20.58 -21.21
N SER A 5 9.61 20.59 -22.25
CA SER A 5 8.48 19.66 -22.38
C SER A 5 8.97 18.23 -22.63
N LEU A 6 9.99 18.05 -23.46
CA LEU A 6 10.61 16.74 -23.70
C LEU A 6 11.28 16.20 -22.42
N TYR A 7 12.01 17.04 -21.70
CA TYR A 7 12.59 16.67 -20.41
C TYR A 7 11.52 16.33 -19.35
N LEU A 8 10.38 17.03 -19.34
CA LEU A 8 9.25 16.65 -18.49
C LEU A 8 8.75 15.24 -18.81
N MET A 9 8.59 14.90 -20.09
CA MET A 9 8.16 13.56 -20.52
C MET A 9 9.16 12.48 -20.14
N GLU A 10 10.48 12.76 -20.26
CA GLU A 10 11.52 11.86 -19.78
C GLU A 10 11.44 11.63 -18.27
N LEU A 11 11.22 12.69 -17.48
CA LEU A 11 11.08 12.59 -16.03
C LEU A 11 9.82 11.80 -15.62
N LEU A 12 8.72 11.95 -16.35
CA LEU A 12 7.49 11.16 -16.14
C LEU A 12 7.73 9.67 -16.48
N ALA A 13 8.42 9.38 -17.58
CA ALA A 13 8.81 8.02 -17.91
C ALA A 13 9.74 7.40 -16.85
N GLN A 14 10.75 8.16 -16.39
CA GLN A 14 11.61 7.76 -15.28
C GLN A 14 10.80 7.47 -14.02
N ARG A 15 9.79 8.31 -13.72
CA ARG A 15 8.93 8.13 -12.55
C ARG A 15 8.21 6.78 -12.57
N ARG A 16 7.67 6.37 -13.72
CA ARG A 16 7.00 5.07 -13.88
C ARG A 16 7.96 3.90 -13.58
N VAL A 17 9.18 3.97 -14.11
CA VAL A 17 10.21 2.94 -13.87
C VAL A 17 10.64 2.92 -12.40
N ILE A 18 10.88 4.09 -11.80
CA ILE A 18 11.26 4.21 -10.38
C ILE A 18 10.19 3.55 -9.52
N SER A 19 8.91 3.85 -9.76
CA SER A 19 7.76 3.35 -9.01
C SER A 19 7.51 1.84 -9.15
N GLN A 20 7.92 1.23 -10.25
CA GLN A 20 7.74 -0.22 -10.50
C GLN A 20 8.90 -1.07 -9.99
N ASN A 21 10.07 -0.49 -9.74
CA ASN A 21 11.28 -1.23 -9.38
C ASN A 21 11.43 -1.47 -7.87
N PHE A 22 11.56 -2.75 -7.49
CA PHE A 22 11.75 -3.20 -6.11
C PHE A 22 12.96 -2.56 -5.40
N HIS A 23 14.04 -2.33 -6.15
CA HIS A 23 15.32 -1.83 -5.63
C HIS A 23 15.46 -0.30 -5.68
N SER A 24 14.44 0.42 -6.17
CA SER A 24 14.47 1.87 -6.14
C SER A 24 14.46 2.38 -4.70
N CYS A 25 15.45 3.20 -4.35
CA CYS A 25 15.46 3.90 -3.07
C CYS A 25 14.55 5.12 -3.12
N LYS A 26 13.99 5.50 -1.97
CA LYS A 26 13.21 6.74 -1.78
C LYS A 26 13.93 7.98 -2.34
N LYS A 27 15.25 8.06 -2.20
CA LYS A 27 16.07 9.14 -2.76
C LYS A 27 15.86 9.35 -4.26
N ASN A 28 15.75 8.26 -5.05
CA ASN A 28 15.53 8.37 -6.50
C ASN A 28 14.17 9.04 -6.80
N LEU A 29 13.16 8.70 -5.99
CA LEU A 29 11.82 9.29 -6.06
C LEU A 29 11.85 10.78 -5.71
N ASP A 30 12.57 11.14 -4.65
CA ASP A 30 12.72 12.53 -4.19
C ASP A 30 13.48 13.37 -5.23
N ASP A 31 14.56 12.85 -5.80
CA ASP A 31 15.36 13.50 -6.85
C ASP A 31 14.51 13.75 -8.11
N ASN A 32 13.77 12.73 -8.56
CA ASN A 32 12.83 12.87 -9.68
C ASN A 32 11.72 13.90 -9.38
N THR A 33 11.15 13.89 -8.17
CA THR A 33 10.12 14.85 -7.75
C THR A 33 10.65 16.29 -7.78
N ARG A 34 11.89 16.51 -7.31
CA ARG A 34 12.54 17.84 -7.38
C ARG A 34 12.74 18.32 -8.82
N ALA A 35 13.18 17.43 -9.71
CA ALA A 35 13.35 17.76 -11.13
C ALA A 35 12.01 18.08 -11.81
N LEU A 36 10.95 17.30 -11.54
CA LEU A 36 9.59 17.56 -12.04
C LEU A 36 9.09 18.93 -11.56
N MET A 37 9.26 19.24 -10.28
CA MET A 37 8.88 20.53 -9.71
C MET A 37 9.63 21.71 -10.34
N ALA A 38 10.91 21.53 -10.68
CA ALA A 38 11.67 22.55 -11.41
C ALA A 38 11.10 22.77 -12.82
N CYS A 39 10.76 21.70 -13.54
CA CYS A 39 10.11 21.79 -14.86
C CYS A 39 8.78 22.56 -14.79
N LEU A 40 7.92 22.23 -13.81
CA LEU A 40 6.67 22.94 -13.58
C LEU A 40 6.90 24.44 -13.30
N CYS A 41 7.94 24.80 -12.55
CA CYS A 41 8.30 26.20 -12.32
C CYS A 41 8.70 26.94 -13.60
N LEU A 42 9.42 26.28 -14.50
CA LEU A 42 9.86 26.87 -15.76
C LEU A 42 8.70 27.03 -16.74
N LEU A 43 7.87 26.00 -16.90
CA LEU A 43 6.70 26.00 -17.80
C LEU A 43 5.65 27.04 -17.41
N ARG A 44 5.51 27.34 -16.11
CA ARG A 44 4.65 28.44 -15.64
C ARG A 44 5.16 29.82 -16.06
N LYS A 45 6.48 30.03 -16.17
CA LYS A 45 7.10 31.35 -16.43
C LYS A 45 7.26 31.70 -17.91
N THR A 46 7.08 30.76 -18.83
CA THR A 46 7.27 30.99 -20.26
C THR A 46 6.16 31.86 -20.86
N LYS A 47 6.52 33.00 -21.47
CA LYS A 47 5.59 33.89 -22.20
C LYS A 47 5.35 33.40 -23.63
N SER A 48 4.12 33.58 -24.12
CA SER A 48 3.58 33.12 -25.41
C SER A 48 4.35 33.64 -26.62
N ASN A 49 4.52 32.79 -27.65
CA ASN A 49 4.88 33.18 -29.03
C ASN A 49 4.36 32.14 -30.08
N GLY A 50 3.22 31.46 -29.86
CA GLY A 50 2.64 30.53 -30.86
C GLY A 50 1.44 29.70 -30.37
N GLN A 51 0.52 29.37 -31.28
CA GLN A 51 -0.81 28.79 -31.00
C GLN A 51 -0.86 27.27 -30.77
N GLU A 52 0.02 26.45 -31.38
CA GLU A 52 -0.05 24.98 -31.29
C GLU A 52 0.46 24.37 -29.97
N ALA A 53 1.05 25.18 -29.09
CA ALA A 53 1.53 24.76 -27.77
C ALA A 53 0.62 25.24 -26.62
N SER A 54 -0.64 25.59 -26.89
CA SER A 54 -1.52 26.27 -25.93
C SER A 54 -2.15 25.33 -24.89
N ILE A 55 -2.72 24.18 -25.27
CA ILE A 55 -3.56 23.36 -24.39
C ILE A 55 -2.77 22.74 -23.23
N GLN A 56 -1.61 22.14 -23.51
CA GLN A 56 -0.73 21.60 -22.46
C GLN A 56 -0.17 22.68 -21.53
N ARG A 57 -0.02 23.93 -22.03
CA ARG A 57 0.44 25.06 -21.20
C ARG A 57 -0.65 25.65 -20.33
N THR A 58 -1.91 25.61 -20.79
CA THR A 58 -3.06 26.05 -20.01
C THR A 58 -3.01 25.37 -18.65
N LEU A 59 -2.78 24.05 -18.59
CA LEU A 59 -2.67 23.27 -17.35
C LEU A 59 -1.65 23.84 -16.33
N PHE A 60 -0.53 24.40 -16.79
CA PHE A 60 0.56 24.87 -15.91
C PHE A 60 0.49 26.37 -15.60
N GLN A 61 -0.34 27.12 -16.31
CA GLN A 61 -0.48 28.58 -16.17
C GLN A 61 -1.75 28.99 -15.43
N VAL A 62 -2.56 28.03 -15.02
CA VAL A 62 -3.83 28.29 -14.34
C VAL A 62 -3.67 29.04 -13.02
N GLU A 63 -4.58 29.98 -12.79
CA GLU A 63 -4.66 30.77 -11.55
C GLU A 63 -5.87 30.43 -10.66
N ASN A 64 -6.91 29.77 -11.19
CA ASN A 64 -8.11 29.41 -10.45
C ASN A 64 -8.59 27.96 -10.70
N ALA A 65 -9.47 27.47 -9.83
CA ALA A 65 -9.93 26.08 -9.88
C ALA A 65 -10.74 25.75 -11.16
N ALA A 66 -11.57 26.68 -11.63
CA ALA A 66 -12.45 26.45 -12.78
C ALA A 66 -11.65 26.24 -14.07
N GLU A 67 -10.67 27.11 -14.33
CA GLU A 67 -9.74 26.98 -15.45
C GLU A 67 -8.95 25.66 -15.38
N LEU A 68 -8.59 25.20 -14.18
CA LEU A 68 -7.82 23.98 -14.02
C LEU A 68 -8.66 22.75 -14.36
N VAL A 69 -9.92 22.75 -13.92
CA VAL A 69 -10.88 21.67 -14.22
C VAL A 69 -11.17 21.59 -15.72
N GLU A 70 -11.37 22.73 -16.39
CA GLU A 70 -11.57 22.74 -17.84
C GLU A 70 -10.29 22.30 -18.58
N ALA A 71 -9.12 22.76 -18.14
CA ALA A 71 -7.85 22.31 -18.69
C ALA A 71 -7.63 20.79 -18.49
N ILE A 72 -8.01 20.21 -17.36
CA ILE A 72 -7.97 18.76 -17.14
C ILE A 72 -8.84 18.02 -18.14
N ARG A 73 -10.07 18.51 -18.38
CA ARG A 73 -11.01 17.89 -19.31
C ARG A 73 -10.51 17.95 -20.76
N GLU A 74 -9.85 19.04 -21.14
CA GLU A 74 -9.35 19.27 -22.50
C GLU A 74 -7.98 18.63 -22.77
N ASN A 75 -7.21 18.29 -21.75
CA ASN A 75 -5.82 17.86 -21.90
C ASN A 75 -5.71 16.33 -21.99
N THR A 76 -5.94 15.81 -23.20
CA THR A 76 -5.95 14.37 -23.53
C THR A 76 -4.58 13.75 -23.78
N ASP A 77 -3.51 14.56 -23.83
CA ASP A 77 -2.19 14.08 -24.26
C ASP A 77 -1.40 13.37 -23.15
N PHE A 78 -1.73 13.64 -21.89
CA PHE A 78 -1.14 12.96 -20.75
C PHE A 78 -1.90 11.67 -20.43
N VAL A 79 -1.15 10.60 -20.14
CA VAL A 79 -1.73 9.38 -19.56
C VAL A 79 -2.29 9.74 -18.17
N PRO A 80 -3.42 9.14 -17.73
CA PRO A 80 -4.09 9.51 -16.48
C PRO A 80 -3.18 9.58 -15.23
N ASP A 81 -2.26 8.62 -15.07
CA ASP A 81 -1.32 8.59 -13.94
C ASP A 81 -0.35 9.77 -13.92
N ASP A 82 0.14 10.17 -15.10
CA ASP A 82 1.03 11.31 -15.24
C ASP A 82 0.26 12.60 -14.96
N LEU A 83 -0.95 12.73 -15.51
CA LEU A 83 -1.81 13.88 -15.26
C LEU A 83 -2.09 14.02 -13.77
N LEU A 84 -2.45 12.93 -13.09
CA LEU A 84 -2.69 12.92 -11.66
C LEU A 84 -1.45 13.29 -10.84
N LEU A 85 -0.26 12.83 -11.25
CA LEU A 85 1.00 13.25 -10.63
C LEU A 85 1.27 14.75 -10.83
N LEU A 86 1.08 15.26 -12.05
CA LEU A 86 1.26 16.68 -12.35
C LEU A 86 0.28 17.54 -11.53
N LEU A 87 -0.99 17.13 -11.43
CA LEU A 87 -1.99 17.80 -10.61
C LEU A 87 -1.63 17.80 -9.12
N GLN A 88 -1.14 16.66 -8.61
CA GLN A 88 -0.64 16.59 -7.23
C GLN A 88 0.48 17.62 -6.99
N LEU A 89 1.44 17.74 -7.91
CA LEU A 89 2.55 18.68 -7.80
C LEU A 89 2.11 20.15 -7.96
N ILE A 90 1.14 20.42 -8.84
CA ILE A 90 0.54 21.76 -8.99
C ILE A 90 -0.16 22.17 -7.69
N LEU A 91 -1.05 21.33 -7.16
CA LEU A 91 -1.80 21.61 -5.94
C LEU A 91 -0.92 21.60 -4.69
N TYR A 92 0.18 20.87 -4.68
CA TYR A 92 1.18 20.97 -3.62
C TYR A 92 1.72 22.41 -3.48
N ARG A 93 1.87 23.13 -4.60
CA ARG A 93 2.28 24.56 -4.61
C ARG A 93 1.13 25.53 -4.41
N GLN A 94 -0.06 25.17 -4.89
CA GLN A 94 -1.27 25.98 -4.83
C GLN A 94 -2.30 25.34 -3.89
N GLN A 95 -1.91 25.08 -2.64
CA GLN A 95 -2.74 24.35 -1.67
C GLN A 95 -4.13 24.97 -1.46
N ALA A 96 -4.26 26.29 -1.63
CA ALA A 96 -5.53 27.01 -1.54
C ALA A 96 -6.56 26.59 -2.61
N LEU A 97 -6.12 26.06 -3.76
CA LEU A 97 -7.02 25.60 -4.83
C LEU A 97 -7.50 24.15 -4.62
N ALA A 98 -6.84 23.37 -3.76
CA ALA A 98 -7.06 21.92 -3.67
C ALA A 98 -8.51 21.54 -3.33
N ASP A 99 -9.09 22.17 -2.31
CA ASP A 99 -10.47 21.93 -1.87
C ASP A 99 -11.48 22.16 -3.01
N GLU A 100 -11.34 23.29 -3.72
CA GLU A 100 -12.28 23.70 -4.77
C GLU A 100 -12.12 22.88 -6.06
N VAL A 101 -10.88 22.53 -6.43
CA VAL A 101 -10.60 21.68 -7.60
C VAL A 101 -11.17 20.28 -7.38
N ILE A 102 -10.92 19.67 -6.21
CA ILE A 102 -11.44 18.33 -5.88
C ILE A 102 -12.98 18.34 -5.87
N ARG A 103 -13.59 19.34 -5.24
CA ARG A 103 -15.05 19.50 -5.21
C ARG A 103 -15.60 19.64 -6.63
N SER A 104 -15.02 20.52 -7.43
CA SER A 104 -15.47 20.79 -8.80
C SER A 104 -15.35 19.57 -9.70
N LEU A 105 -14.27 18.77 -9.58
CA LEU A 105 -14.09 17.52 -10.31
C LEU A 105 -15.12 16.47 -9.85
N GLY A 106 -15.32 16.32 -8.55
CA GLY A 106 -16.26 15.35 -7.97
C GLY A 106 -17.73 15.63 -8.31
N GLN A 107 -18.09 16.90 -8.49
CA GLN A 107 -19.44 17.30 -8.91
C GLN A 107 -19.70 17.13 -10.41
N ARG A 108 -18.67 16.85 -11.22
CA ARG A 108 -18.89 16.50 -12.62
C ARG A 108 -19.59 15.14 -12.70
N GLY A 109 -20.50 14.98 -13.66
CA GLY A 109 -21.16 13.71 -13.92
C GLY A 109 -20.29 12.67 -14.64
N GLU A 110 -19.05 13.02 -15.00
CA GLU A 110 -18.12 12.16 -15.73
C GLU A 110 -17.39 11.21 -14.75
N PRO A 111 -17.54 9.87 -14.88
CA PRO A 111 -16.96 8.93 -13.93
C PRO A 111 -15.43 9.02 -13.79
N ALA A 112 -14.73 9.34 -14.89
CA ALA A 112 -13.28 9.49 -14.90
C ALA A 112 -12.81 10.70 -14.07
N LEU A 113 -13.53 11.83 -14.14
CA LEU A 113 -13.21 13.03 -13.36
C LEU A 113 -13.50 12.84 -11.87
N GLN A 114 -14.59 12.14 -11.54
CA GLN A 114 -14.89 11.77 -10.16
C GLN A 114 -13.84 10.84 -9.55
N LEU A 115 -13.37 9.85 -10.31
CA LEU A 115 -12.27 8.97 -9.88
C LEU A 115 -10.99 9.77 -9.66
N MET A 116 -10.63 10.64 -10.60
CA MET A 116 -9.47 11.53 -10.48
C MET A 116 -9.58 12.43 -9.24
N ALA A 117 -10.77 12.96 -8.93
CA ALA A 117 -11.00 13.73 -7.71
C ALA A 117 -10.70 12.92 -6.44
N ALA A 118 -11.18 11.67 -6.39
CA ALA A 118 -10.98 10.78 -5.25
C ALA A 118 -9.50 10.41 -5.04
N GLU A 119 -8.79 10.14 -6.13
CA GLU A 119 -7.34 9.83 -6.08
C GLU A 119 -6.50 11.06 -5.76
N LEU A 120 -6.90 12.25 -6.24
CA LEU A 120 -6.23 13.50 -5.93
C LEU A 120 -6.41 13.88 -4.46
N ALA A 121 -7.61 13.70 -3.91
CA ALA A 121 -7.89 13.90 -2.49
C ALA A 121 -7.01 12.99 -1.60
N LEU A 122 -6.78 11.74 -2.02
CA LEU A 122 -5.90 10.79 -1.32
C LEU A 122 -4.47 11.32 -1.25
N ARG A 123 -4.00 11.86 -2.38
CA ARG A 123 -2.62 12.29 -2.60
C ARG A 123 -2.29 13.67 -2.03
N VAL A 124 -3.27 14.57 -1.95
CA VAL A 124 -3.06 15.97 -1.53
C VAL A 124 -3.47 16.20 -0.07
N GLY A 125 -4.45 15.46 0.46
CA GLY A 125 -5.06 15.78 1.76
C GLY A 125 -4.13 15.76 2.96
N GLU A 126 -3.09 14.92 2.94
CA GLU A 126 -2.13 14.95 4.05
C GLU A 126 -1.22 16.19 4.02
N ASN A 127 -0.83 16.66 2.83
CA ASN A 127 0.09 17.80 2.67
C ASN A 127 -0.52 19.13 3.14
N THR A 128 -1.85 19.24 3.10
CA THR A 128 -2.58 20.43 3.55
C THR A 128 -2.95 20.37 5.03
N GLY A 129 -2.76 19.22 5.69
CA GLY A 129 -3.26 18.96 7.03
C GLY A 129 -4.79 18.93 7.15
N LYS A 130 -5.51 19.03 6.03
CA LYS A 130 -6.98 19.03 5.97
C LYS A 130 -7.50 17.68 5.49
N ASN A 131 -8.62 17.23 6.06
CA ASN A 131 -9.35 16.13 5.44
C ASN A 131 -10.10 16.69 4.22
N LEU A 132 -9.53 16.47 3.03
CA LEU A 132 -10.10 16.94 1.77
C LEU A 132 -11.37 16.19 1.37
N TYR A 133 -11.59 14.97 1.84
CA TYR A 133 -12.82 14.21 1.55
C TYR A 133 -14.03 14.81 2.28
N LEU A 134 -13.87 15.11 3.56
CA LEU A 134 -14.89 15.75 4.38
C LEU A 134 -15.10 17.22 3.99
N SER A 135 -14.04 18.01 3.79
CA SER A 135 -14.16 19.44 3.46
C SER A 135 -14.77 19.67 2.07
N SER A 136 -14.51 18.77 1.11
CA SER A 136 -15.11 18.85 -0.22
C SER A 136 -16.48 18.17 -0.30
N GLY A 137 -16.85 17.31 0.66
CA GLY A 137 -18.06 16.49 0.59
C GLY A 137 -18.00 15.41 -0.49
N LEU A 138 -16.80 15.03 -0.93
CA LEU A 138 -16.57 14.22 -2.13
C LEU A 138 -17.29 12.86 -2.08
N SER A 139 -17.24 12.19 -0.92
CA SER A 139 -17.85 10.87 -0.74
C SER A 139 -19.36 10.86 -1.02
N ALA A 140 -20.06 11.98 -0.75
CA ALA A 140 -21.47 12.13 -1.05
C ALA A 140 -21.73 12.31 -2.57
N PHE A 141 -20.85 13.03 -3.27
CA PHE A 141 -20.98 13.28 -4.71
C PHE A 141 -20.68 12.07 -5.57
N VAL A 142 -19.72 11.24 -5.15
CA VAL A 142 -19.23 10.12 -5.98
C VAL A 142 -19.81 8.77 -5.57
N LYS A 143 -20.78 8.73 -4.64
CA LYS A 143 -21.36 7.47 -4.11
C LYS A 143 -21.94 6.54 -5.19
N GLU A 144 -22.40 7.09 -6.30
CA GLU A 144 -22.96 6.34 -7.44
C GLU A 144 -21.88 5.80 -8.37
N ASN A 145 -20.66 6.33 -8.27
CA ASN A 145 -19.46 5.84 -8.95
C ASN A 145 -18.63 5.00 -7.98
N PHE A 146 -18.86 3.69 -7.99
CA PHE A 146 -18.26 2.77 -7.03
C PHE A 146 -16.73 2.83 -6.99
N ALA A 147 -16.06 3.02 -8.13
CA ALA A 147 -14.59 3.12 -8.17
C ALA A 147 -14.10 4.34 -7.39
N ALA A 148 -14.69 5.52 -7.64
CA ALA A 148 -14.37 6.75 -6.92
C ALA A 148 -14.75 6.65 -5.43
N TYR A 149 -15.89 6.02 -5.13
CA TYR A 149 -16.36 5.81 -3.77
C TYR A 149 -15.41 4.91 -2.96
N HIS A 150 -14.91 3.81 -3.53
CA HIS A 150 -13.94 2.92 -2.88
C HIS A 150 -12.63 3.63 -2.56
N VAL A 151 -12.15 4.49 -3.46
CA VAL A 151 -10.97 5.34 -3.21
C VAL A 151 -11.24 6.34 -2.08
N CYS A 152 -12.44 6.92 -2.01
CA CYS A 152 -12.83 7.78 -0.90
C CYS A 152 -12.84 7.03 0.43
N LEU A 153 -13.44 5.83 0.51
CA LEU A 153 -13.44 5.02 1.72
C LEU A 153 -12.02 4.70 2.19
N LEU A 154 -11.13 4.35 1.26
CA LEU A 154 -9.73 4.11 1.56
C LEU A 154 -9.03 5.37 2.10
N GLY A 155 -9.27 6.52 1.49
CA GLY A 155 -8.71 7.79 1.96
C GLY A 155 -9.22 8.19 3.35
N GLU A 156 -10.51 8.00 3.60
CA GLU A 156 -11.12 8.25 4.91
C GLU A 156 -10.61 7.27 5.98
N TYR A 157 -10.24 6.03 5.62
CA TYR A 157 -9.53 5.10 6.50
C TYR A 157 -8.17 5.66 6.92
N TYR A 158 -7.39 6.14 5.96
CA TYR A 158 -6.07 6.72 6.24
C TYR A 158 -6.15 8.03 7.04
N GLN A 159 -7.21 8.81 6.84
CA GLN A 159 -7.45 10.10 7.51
C GLN A 159 -8.20 10.00 8.85
N ASN A 160 -8.56 8.79 9.30
CA ASN A 160 -9.27 8.50 10.57
C ASN A 160 -10.70 9.03 10.63
N THR A 161 -11.38 9.01 9.50
CA THR A 161 -12.69 9.65 9.29
C THR A 161 -13.66 8.74 8.55
N LEU A 162 -13.24 7.50 8.25
CA LEU A 162 -14.07 6.45 7.65
C LEU A 162 -15.43 6.31 8.32
N ARG A 163 -15.45 6.31 9.66
CA ARG A 163 -16.71 6.19 10.42
C ARG A 163 -17.66 7.35 10.13
N GLN A 164 -17.16 8.58 10.16
CA GLN A 164 -17.94 9.78 9.85
C GLN A 164 -18.45 9.76 8.41
N ALA A 165 -17.59 9.36 7.46
CA ALA A 165 -17.97 9.24 6.05
C ALA A 165 -19.10 8.22 5.84
N VAL A 166 -19.00 7.04 6.45
CA VAL A 166 -20.06 6.01 6.34
C VAL A 166 -21.34 6.46 7.05
N SER A 167 -21.26 7.10 8.22
CA SER A 167 -22.45 7.65 8.91
C SER A 167 -23.16 8.72 8.08
N SER A 168 -22.42 9.62 7.43
CA SER A 168 -23.00 10.65 6.55
C SER A 168 -23.71 10.07 5.33
N ALA A 169 -23.31 8.88 4.87
CA ALA A 169 -23.99 8.18 3.77
C ALA A 169 -25.37 7.61 4.19
N ILE A 170 -25.56 7.31 5.47
CA ILE A 170 -26.83 6.85 6.04
C ILE A 170 -27.77 8.05 6.23
N ASN A 171 -27.27 9.11 6.88
CA ASN A 171 -28.00 10.34 7.18
C ASN A 171 -27.22 11.56 6.66
N PRO A 172 -27.54 12.10 5.47
CA PRO A 172 -26.78 13.19 4.86
C PRO A 172 -26.83 14.53 5.65
N GLY A 173 -27.62 14.61 6.73
CA GLY A 173 -27.76 15.79 7.58
C GLY A 173 -27.02 15.75 8.92
N GLU A 174 -26.36 14.64 9.29
CA GLU A 174 -25.70 14.51 10.61
C GLU A 174 -24.20 14.17 10.48
N SER A 175 -23.39 14.89 11.25
CA SER A 175 -21.92 14.72 11.33
C SER A 175 -21.47 14.03 12.62
N GLU A 176 -22.37 13.68 13.53
CA GLU A 176 -22.04 13.03 14.80
C GLU A 176 -22.41 11.55 14.80
N ALA A 177 -21.59 10.80 15.54
CA ALA A 177 -21.43 9.38 15.38
C ALA A 177 -22.53 8.58 16.10
N TRP A 178 -23.14 7.64 15.37
CA TRP A 178 -23.91 6.49 15.88
C TRP A 178 -25.27 6.79 16.55
N GLN A 179 -26.34 6.87 15.75
CA GLN A 179 -27.71 6.75 16.31
C GLN A 179 -28.31 5.33 16.18
N ASP A 180 -27.86 4.47 15.26
CA ASP A 180 -28.33 3.06 15.18
C ASP A 180 -27.36 2.12 14.42
N ILE A 181 -26.81 1.11 15.12
CA ILE A 181 -25.97 0.04 14.53
C ILE A 181 -26.76 -0.75 13.47
N SER A 182 -28.06 -0.89 13.65
CA SER A 182 -28.95 -1.63 12.73
C SER A 182 -29.07 -0.92 11.38
N ALA A 183 -29.13 0.42 11.39
CA ALA A 183 -29.18 1.21 10.16
C ALA A 183 -27.87 1.10 9.36
N LEU A 184 -26.73 1.06 10.05
CA LEU A 184 -25.43 0.83 9.40
C LEU A 184 -25.34 -0.56 8.78
N GLU A 185 -25.75 -1.61 9.48
CA GLU A 185 -25.72 -2.96 8.91
C GLU A 185 -26.69 -3.08 7.73
N ALA A 186 -27.88 -2.49 7.81
CA ALA A 186 -28.80 -2.40 6.67
C ALA A 186 -28.15 -1.69 5.47
N TYR A 187 -27.43 -0.59 5.71
CA TYR A 187 -26.67 0.11 4.68
C TYR A 187 -25.60 -0.79 4.05
N ILE A 188 -24.75 -1.44 4.85
CA ILE A 188 -23.69 -2.35 4.39
C ILE A 188 -24.28 -3.51 3.55
N VAL A 189 -25.38 -4.10 4.01
CA VAL A 189 -26.07 -5.19 3.30
C VAL A 189 -26.65 -4.69 1.97
N SER A 190 -27.19 -3.47 1.91
CA SER A 190 -27.70 -2.89 0.66
C SER A 190 -26.62 -2.56 -0.39
N GLN A 191 -25.34 -2.51 0.01
CA GLN A 191 -24.25 -2.21 -0.92
C GLN A 191 -23.93 -3.38 -1.87
N THR A 192 -23.29 -3.06 -2.99
CA THR A 192 -22.72 -4.06 -3.91
C THR A 192 -21.69 -4.94 -3.19
N PRO A 193 -21.46 -6.19 -3.65
CA PRO A 193 -20.54 -7.11 -2.97
C PRO A 193 -19.14 -6.54 -2.71
N LEU A 194 -18.56 -5.84 -3.70
CA LEU A 194 -17.24 -5.23 -3.55
C LEU A 194 -17.26 -4.05 -2.56
N SER A 195 -18.25 -3.14 -2.66
CA SER A 195 -18.41 -2.04 -1.69
C SER A 195 -18.59 -2.57 -0.27
N ARG A 196 -19.36 -3.65 -0.10
CA ARG A 196 -19.56 -4.33 1.17
C ARG A 196 -18.23 -4.86 1.73
N LEU A 197 -17.44 -5.55 0.90
CA LEU A 197 -16.10 -6.03 1.29
C LEU A 197 -15.19 -4.88 1.74
N TYR A 198 -15.15 -3.78 0.98
CA TYR A 198 -14.40 -2.57 1.31
C TYR A 198 -14.77 -2.02 2.69
N ILE A 199 -16.06 -1.75 2.91
CA ILE A 199 -16.55 -1.18 4.16
C ILE A 199 -16.21 -2.11 5.33
N ARG A 200 -16.45 -3.42 5.19
CA ARG A 200 -16.17 -4.39 6.25
C ARG A 200 -14.72 -4.50 6.62
N VAL A 201 -13.84 -4.63 5.62
CA VAL A 201 -12.39 -4.75 5.84
C VAL A 201 -11.85 -3.49 6.48
N LEU A 202 -12.19 -2.30 5.94
CA LEU A 202 -11.66 -1.04 6.45
C LEU A 202 -12.17 -0.70 7.84
N LEU A 203 -13.44 -0.97 8.16
CA LEU A 203 -13.97 -0.81 9.52
C LEU A 203 -13.31 -1.78 10.51
N THR A 204 -13.14 -3.05 10.12
CA THR A 204 -12.46 -4.06 10.96
C THR A 204 -11.00 -3.68 11.20
N ALA A 205 -10.29 -3.19 10.18
CA ALA A 205 -8.90 -2.79 10.29
C ALA A 205 -8.72 -1.46 11.07
N ALA A 206 -9.70 -0.56 11.03
CA ALA A 206 -9.68 0.68 11.79
C ALA A 206 -9.91 0.44 13.29
N ASP A 207 -10.78 -0.53 13.62
CA ASP A 207 -11.17 -0.85 14.98
C ASP A 207 -10.58 -2.20 15.40
N ASN A 208 -9.32 -2.17 15.85
CA ASN A 208 -8.64 -3.32 16.48
C ASN A 208 -9.36 -3.85 17.75
N THR A 209 -10.46 -3.23 18.16
CA THR A 209 -11.25 -3.60 19.33
C THR A 209 -12.65 -4.02 18.91
N GLN A 210 -13.14 -5.01 19.64
CA GLN A 210 -14.42 -5.71 19.56
C GLN A 210 -15.70 -4.83 19.66
N ALA A 211 -15.67 -3.59 19.20
CA ALA A 211 -16.71 -2.58 19.37
C ALA A 211 -17.85 -2.69 18.34
N PHE A 212 -17.59 -3.27 17.17
CA PHE A 212 -18.64 -3.66 16.23
C PHE A 212 -19.28 -4.98 16.64
N LYS A 213 -20.09 -4.94 17.70
CA LYS A 213 -20.93 -6.07 18.12
C LYS A 213 -22.38 -5.76 17.81
N ALA A 214 -22.72 -5.77 16.53
CA ALA A 214 -24.04 -6.22 16.09
C ALA A 214 -24.23 -7.70 16.51
N SER A 215 -25.41 -8.27 16.26
CA SER A 215 -25.84 -9.56 16.80
C SER A 215 -24.84 -10.70 16.54
N ALA A 216 -24.98 -11.83 17.23
CA ALA A 216 -24.10 -12.98 17.03
C ALA A 216 -24.09 -13.52 15.58
N ALA A 217 -25.15 -13.26 14.80
CA ALA A 217 -25.22 -13.60 13.38
C ALA A 217 -24.32 -12.67 12.53
N ASP A 218 -24.31 -11.38 12.84
CA ASP A 218 -23.57 -10.35 12.11
C ASP A 218 -22.06 -10.55 12.25
N ARG A 219 -21.58 -11.04 13.41
CA ARG A 219 -20.16 -11.32 13.65
C ARG A 219 -19.53 -12.33 12.68
N ARG A 220 -20.32 -13.27 12.14
CA ARG A 220 -19.81 -14.29 11.21
C ARG A 220 -19.37 -13.66 9.89
N GLU A 221 -20.03 -12.59 9.46
CA GLU A 221 -19.75 -11.95 8.18
C GLU A 221 -18.44 -11.14 8.18
N TYR A 222 -17.89 -10.87 9.36
CA TYR A 222 -16.59 -10.24 9.57
C TYR A 222 -15.49 -11.27 9.87
N GLU A 223 -15.80 -12.57 9.89
CA GLU A 223 -14.78 -13.59 10.12
C GLU A 223 -13.74 -13.59 8.98
N PRO A 224 -12.43 -13.70 9.30
CA PRO A 224 -11.36 -13.64 8.30
C PRO A 224 -11.53 -14.62 7.13
N GLN A 225 -12.09 -15.81 7.38
CA GLN A 225 -12.34 -16.82 6.34
C GLN A 225 -13.48 -16.42 5.40
N VAL A 226 -14.49 -15.73 5.90
CA VAL A 226 -15.61 -15.22 5.09
C VAL A 226 -15.13 -14.07 4.20
N LEU A 227 -14.39 -13.12 4.77
CA LEU A 227 -13.79 -12.03 4.01
C LEU A 227 -12.81 -12.55 2.96
N LEU A 228 -11.94 -13.50 3.32
CA LEU A 228 -11.01 -14.14 2.38
C LEU A 228 -11.74 -14.81 1.21
N ARG A 229 -12.86 -15.47 1.45
CA ARG A 229 -13.67 -16.06 0.38
C ARG A 229 -14.15 -14.99 -0.60
N GLN A 230 -14.63 -13.86 -0.08
CA GLN A 230 -15.06 -12.72 -0.92
C GLN A 230 -13.90 -12.14 -1.72
N PHE A 231 -12.70 -12.02 -1.14
CA PHE A 231 -11.50 -11.61 -1.89
C PHE A 231 -11.20 -12.55 -3.06
N ILE A 232 -11.36 -13.86 -2.88
CA ILE A 232 -11.13 -14.84 -3.95
C ILE A 232 -12.24 -14.75 -5.01
N GLU A 233 -13.50 -14.73 -4.59
CA GLU A 233 -14.68 -14.65 -5.47
C GLU A 233 -14.68 -13.38 -6.34
N HIS A 234 -14.11 -12.30 -5.85
CA HIS A 234 -13.97 -11.03 -6.56
C HIS A 234 -12.59 -10.79 -7.19
N GLU A 235 -11.72 -11.82 -7.24
CA GLU A 235 -10.36 -11.76 -7.82
C GLU A 235 -9.49 -10.62 -7.24
N TYR A 236 -9.67 -10.32 -5.96
CA TYR A 236 -9.18 -9.11 -5.32
C TYR A 236 -7.96 -9.33 -4.41
N LEU A 237 -7.27 -10.48 -4.54
CA LEU A 237 -6.11 -10.87 -3.73
C LEU A 237 -4.85 -10.02 -3.99
N ASN A 238 -4.75 -9.36 -5.15
CA ASN A 238 -3.65 -8.44 -5.48
C ASN A 238 -3.96 -6.99 -5.10
N SER A 239 -5.10 -6.74 -4.46
CA SER A 239 -5.53 -5.38 -4.14
C SER A 239 -4.84 -4.83 -2.90
N HIS A 240 -4.77 -3.50 -2.84
CA HIS A 240 -4.34 -2.81 -1.63
C HIS A 240 -5.27 -3.06 -0.42
N LEU A 241 -6.57 -3.27 -0.67
CA LEU A 241 -7.51 -3.64 0.38
C LEU A 241 -7.13 -4.99 1.02
N PHE A 242 -6.67 -5.95 0.22
CA PHE A 242 -6.20 -7.24 0.72
C PHE A 242 -4.94 -7.09 1.57
N GLU A 243 -4.03 -6.18 1.20
CA GLU A 243 -2.84 -5.89 2.00
C GLU A 243 -3.21 -5.35 3.39
N ILE A 244 -4.15 -4.40 3.45
CA ILE A 244 -4.68 -3.87 4.72
C ILE A 244 -5.28 -5.01 5.56
N PHE A 245 -6.11 -5.85 4.92
CA PHE A 245 -6.72 -7.00 5.56
C PHE A 245 -5.67 -7.91 6.21
N ILE A 246 -4.62 -8.29 5.49
CA ILE A 246 -3.58 -9.20 6.00
C ILE A 246 -2.79 -8.59 7.17
N VAL A 247 -2.37 -7.33 7.06
CA VAL A 247 -1.55 -6.67 8.09
C VAL A 247 -2.35 -6.48 9.39
N SER A 248 -3.68 -6.30 9.30
CA SER A 248 -4.55 -6.14 10.46
C SER A 248 -4.88 -7.45 11.20
N LEU A 249 -4.65 -8.62 10.61
CA LEU A 249 -4.97 -9.90 11.28
C LEU A 249 -4.01 -10.21 12.40
N ASP A 250 -4.52 -10.73 13.52
CA ASP A 250 -3.70 -11.38 14.54
C ASP A 250 -3.17 -12.74 14.07
N GLU A 251 -2.33 -13.37 14.90
CA GLU A 251 -1.66 -14.62 14.56
C GLU A 251 -2.65 -15.78 14.33
N ALA A 252 -3.70 -15.84 15.14
CA ALA A 252 -4.68 -16.91 15.10
C ALA A 252 -5.56 -16.79 13.84
N ALA A 253 -6.03 -15.58 13.53
CA ALA A 253 -6.77 -15.25 12.33
C ALA A 253 -5.94 -15.51 11.06
N LEU A 254 -4.68 -15.08 11.06
CA LEU A 254 -3.80 -15.29 9.93
C LEU A 254 -3.50 -16.78 9.69
N THR A 255 -3.28 -17.55 10.75
CA THR A 255 -3.08 -19.00 10.64
C THR A 255 -4.31 -19.67 9.99
N ARG A 256 -5.52 -19.22 10.34
CA ARG A 256 -6.76 -19.69 9.67
C ARG A 256 -6.81 -19.32 8.19
N VAL A 257 -6.37 -18.11 7.82
CA VAL A 257 -6.29 -17.66 6.42
C VAL A 257 -5.29 -18.50 5.61
N ILE A 258 -4.09 -18.71 6.15
CA ILE A 258 -3.04 -19.51 5.51
C ILE A 258 -3.49 -20.95 5.30
N ASN A 259 -4.10 -21.57 6.31
CA ASN A 259 -4.61 -22.94 6.20
C ASN A 259 -5.71 -23.02 5.12
N TYR A 260 -6.63 -22.05 5.09
CA TYR A 260 -7.68 -22.02 4.06
C TYR A 260 -7.11 -21.91 2.64
N LEU A 261 -6.16 -21.01 2.41
CA LEU A 261 -5.49 -20.87 1.11
C LEU A 261 -4.74 -22.16 0.73
N SER A 262 -4.04 -22.78 1.68
CA SER A 262 -3.29 -24.02 1.46
C SER A 262 -4.21 -25.18 1.09
N THR A 263 -5.32 -25.38 1.83
CA THR A 263 -6.31 -26.43 1.52
C THR A 263 -6.97 -26.20 0.15
N ARG A 264 -7.26 -24.95 -0.20
CA ARG A 264 -7.82 -24.63 -1.52
C ARG A 264 -6.82 -24.90 -2.64
N GLN A 265 -5.53 -24.64 -2.41
CA GLN A 265 -4.45 -24.95 -3.35
C GLN A 265 -4.29 -26.46 -3.59
N GLU A 266 -4.45 -27.27 -2.54
CA GLU A 266 -4.37 -28.74 -2.61
C GLU A 266 -5.58 -29.36 -3.33
N GLY A 267 -6.75 -28.71 -3.24
CA GLY A 267 -7.98 -29.17 -3.90
C GLY A 267 -8.03 -28.96 -5.42
N LEU A 268 -7.08 -28.21 -5.99
CA LEU A 268 -6.95 -28.02 -7.44
C LEU A 268 -6.20 -29.23 -8.04
N ALA A 269 -6.78 -29.89 -9.05
CA ALA A 269 -6.17 -31.06 -9.66
C ALA A 269 -4.91 -30.69 -10.44
N ALA A 270 -3.93 -31.59 -10.41
CA ALA A 270 -2.63 -31.36 -11.05
C ALA A 270 -2.64 -31.60 -12.57
N ASP A 271 -3.71 -32.20 -13.09
CA ASP A 271 -3.72 -32.77 -14.43
C ASP A 271 -4.22 -31.80 -15.51
N GLN A 272 -4.78 -30.65 -15.10
CA GLN A 272 -5.29 -29.62 -16.02
C GLN A 272 -4.40 -28.38 -16.00
N ALA A 273 -3.97 -27.92 -17.17
CA ALA A 273 -3.06 -26.78 -17.31
C ALA A 273 -3.61 -25.47 -16.69
N GLN A 274 -4.93 -25.26 -16.76
CA GLN A 274 -5.59 -24.11 -16.16
C GLN A 274 -5.55 -24.17 -14.62
N GLU A 275 -5.85 -25.33 -14.03
CA GLU A 275 -5.80 -25.53 -12.58
C GLU A 275 -4.37 -25.44 -12.04
N GLN A 276 -3.37 -25.88 -12.82
CA GLN A 276 -1.96 -25.73 -12.46
C GLN A 276 -1.53 -24.25 -12.43
N SER A 277 -2.02 -23.43 -13.35
CA SER A 277 -1.80 -21.97 -13.35
C SER A 277 -2.44 -21.31 -12.11
N GLU A 278 -3.69 -21.65 -11.80
CA GLU A 278 -4.38 -21.13 -10.62
C GLU A 278 -3.70 -21.56 -9.31
N ARG A 279 -3.26 -22.82 -9.24
CA ARG A 279 -2.50 -23.36 -8.11
C ARG A 279 -1.20 -22.60 -7.90
N LYS A 280 -0.48 -22.27 -8.99
CA LYS A 280 0.73 -21.46 -8.94
C LYS A 280 0.41 -20.07 -8.39
N LYS A 281 -0.59 -19.38 -8.95
CA LYS A 281 -1.03 -18.06 -8.47
C LYS A 281 -1.36 -18.11 -6.98
N LEU A 282 -2.11 -19.10 -6.52
CA LEU A 282 -2.49 -19.20 -5.10
C LEU A 282 -1.28 -19.42 -4.18
N ALA A 283 -0.28 -20.20 -4.63
CA ALA A 283 0.98 -20.35 -3.91
C ALA A 283 1.76 -19.03 -3.81
N GLU A 284 1.78 -18.24 -4.88
CA GLU A 284 2.40 -16.91 -4.90
C GLU A 284 1.74 -15.96 -3.89
N HIS A 285 0.41 -15.95 -3.85
CA HIS A 285 -0.33 -15.19 -2.84
C HIS A 285 -0.08 -15.71 -1.41
N LEU A 286 0.03 -17.02 -1.22
CA LEU A 286 0.33 -17.61 0.09
C LEU A 286 1.69 -17.12 0.62
N MET A 287 2.72 -17.13 -0.23
CA MET A 287 4.05 -16.60 0.13
C MET A 287 4.00 -15.10 0.41
N PHE A 288 3.24 -14.35 -0.38
CA PHE A 288 3.05 -12.92 -0.15
C PHE A 288 2.34 -12.63 1.17
N VAL A 289 1.26 -13.35 1.49
CA VAL A 289 0.52 -13.25 2.77
C VAL A 289 1.44 -13.55 3.95
N MET A 290 2.25 -14.62 3.87
CA MET A 290 3.23 -14.97 4.90
C MET A 290 4.23 -13.82 5.12
N ALA A 291 4.79 -13.27 4.05
CA ALA A 291 5.76 -12.19 4.15
C ALA A 291 5.14 -10.88 4.65
N LEU A 292 4.03 -10.46 4.04
CA LEU A 292 3.35 -9.21 4.36
C LEU A 292 2.82 -9.21 5.79
N SER A 293 2.49 -10.36 6.38
CA SER A 293 2.03 -10.44 7.77
C SER A 293 3.10 -10.11 8.82
N GLY A 294 4.38 -10.22 8.43
CA GLY A 294 5.51 -9.98 9.33
C GLY A 294 5.84 -11.15 10.24
N TYR A 295 5.01 -12.19 10.36
CA TYR A 295 5.23 -13.22 11.37
C TYR A 295 6.47 -14.08 11.09
N SER A 296 7.43 -14.04 12.02
CA SER A 296 8.74 -14.70 11.87
C SER A 296 8.65 -16.22 11.73
N LYS A 297 7.61 -16.84 12.31
CA LYS A 297 7.35 -18.29 12.19
C LYS A 297 7.16 -18.77 10.74
N PHE A 298 6.89 -17.87 9.79
CA PHE A 298 6.73 -18.23 8.39
C PHE A 298 8.05 -18.28 7.59
N ILE A 299 9.15 -17.79 8.14
CA ILE A 299 10.47 -17.81 7.49
C ILE A 299 10.88 -19.23 7.05
N PRO A 300 10.70 -20.29 7.86
CA PRO A 300 10.97 -21.66 7.42
C PRO A 300 10.11 -22.11 6.24
N PHE A 301 8.85 -21.69 6.17
CA PHE A 301 7.96 -22.06 5.07
C PHE A 301 8.42 -21.39 3.77
N LEU A 302 8.75 -20.10 3.84
CA LEU A 302 9.31 -19.37 2.70
C LEU A 302 10.67 -19.95 2.26
N ALA A 303 11.52 -20.37 3.20
CA ALA A 303 12.79 -21.03 2.88
C ALA A 303 12.62 -22.41 2.23
N ARG A 304 11.51 -23.13 2.51
CA ARG A 304 11.14 -24.34 1.78
C ARG A 304 10.66 -24.02 0.37
N TYR A 305 9.85 -22.98 0.18
CA TYR A 305 9.46 -22.52 -1.15
C TYR A 305 10.65 -22.06 -1.98
N LEU A 306 11.68 -21.46 -1.36
CA LEU A 306 12.91 -21.06 -2.03
C LEU A 306 13.67 -22.25 -2.63
N GLN A 307 13.50 -23.47 -2.10
CA GLN A 307 14.11 -24.68 -2.67
C GLN A 307 13.33 -25.23 -3.87
N GLN A 308 12.06 -24.84 -4.05
CA GLN A 308 11.20 -25.34 -5.11
C GLN A 308 11.40 -24.52 -6.40
N PRO A 309 11.80 -25.13 -7.54
CA PRO A 309 12.10 -24.40 -8.78
C PRO A 309 10.99 -23.44 -9.22
N ALA A 310 9.73 -23.83 -9.07
CA ALA A 310 8.57 -23.06 -9.53
C ALA A 310 8.32 -21.74 -8.76
N TYR A 311 8.88 -21.59 -7.56
CA TYR A 311 8.53 -20.53 -6.61
C TYR A 311 9.74 -19.75 -6.09
N ARG A 312 10.95 -20.04 -6.56
CA ARG A 312 12.19 -19.51 -5.97
C ARG A 312 12.23 -17.99 -5.95
N GLN A 313 11.87 -17.35 -7.06
CA GLN A 313 11.91 -15.89 -7.18
C GLN A 313 10.94 -15.24 -6.18
N GLN A 314 9.71 -15.74 -6.11
CA GLN A 314 8.67 -15.20 -5.24
C GLN A 314 9.00 -15.45 -3.76
N ALA A 315 9.52 -16.63 -3.43
CA ALA A 315 10.00 -16.94 -2.09
C ALA A 315 11.18 -16.05 -1.67
N PHE A 316 12.12 -15.79 -2.58
CA PHE A 316 13.23 -14.86 -2.35
C PHE A 316 12.72 -13.45 -2.09
N THR A 317 11.80 -12.94 -2.91
CA THR A 317 11.17 -11.63 -2.73
C THR A 317 10.44 -11.54 -1.37
N ALA A 318 9.69 -12.58 -1.01
CA ALA A 318 8.99 -12.70 0.27
C ALA A 318 9.96 -12.69 1.47
N LEU A 319 11.07 -13.44 1.38
CA LEU A 319 12.13 -13.42 2.39
C LEU A 319 12.82 -12.06 2.48
N ARG A 320 13.07 -11.39 1.34
CA ARG A 320 13.69 -10.07 1.32
C ARG A 320 12.79 -9.02 1.97
N LEU A 321 11.47 -9.10 1.79
CA LEU A 321 10.54 -8.21 2.48
C LEU A 321 10.58 -8.36 4.01
N LEU A 322 10.64 -9.60 4.49
CA LEU A 322 10.68 -9.89 5.94
C LEU A 322 12.04 -9.60 6.58
N LEU A 323 13.11 -10.03 5.94
CA LEU A 323 14.47 -10.02 6.51
C LEU A 323 15.29 -8.82 6.07
N GLY A 324 14.91 -8.15 4.98
CA GLY A 324 15.59 -6.97 4.52
C GLY A 324 17.05 -7.23 4.24
N ASN A 325 17.91 -6.34 4.74
CA ASN A 325 19.36 -6.49 4.67
C ASN A 325 19.90 -7.66 5.50
N LYS A 326 19.16 -8.16 6.49
CA LYS A 326 19.59 -9.38 7.21
C LYS A 326 19.58 -10.62 6.33
N LEU A 327 18.89 -10.59 5.17
CA LEU A 327 18.99 -11.65 4.18
C LEU A 327 20.42 -11.79 3.63
N ASP A 328 21.20 -10.70 3.65
CA ASP A 328 22.59 -10.66 3.16
C ASP A 328 23.54 -11.52 4.00
N LEU A 329 23.19 -11.76 5.27
CA LEU A 329 23.90 -12.69 6.16
C LEU A 329 23.76 -14.14 5.69
N PHE A 330 22.65 -14.46 5.01
CA PHE A 330 22.36 -15.79 4.53
C PHE A 330 22.83 -15.96 3.08
N ILE A 331 22.49 -15.01 2.22
CA ILE A 331 22.68 -15.05 0.76
C ILE A 331 23.62 -13.92 0.33
N PRO A 332 24.80 -14.20 -0.26
CA PRO A 332 25.70 -13.15 -0.73
C PRO A 332 25.07 -12.25 -1.80
N LEU A 333 25.40 -10.96 -1.78
CA LEU A 333 24.90 -9.99 -2.78
C LEU A 333 25.24 -10.38 -4.22
N ALA A 334 26.39 -11.00 -4.44
CA ALA A 334 26.81 -11.49 -5.76
C ALA A 334 25.83 -12.52 -6.34
N VAL A 335 25.24 -13.37 -5.48
CA VAL A 335 24.20 -14.32 -5.88
C VAL A 335 22.88 -13.59 -6.10
N GLN A 336 22.49 -12.71 -5.16
CA GLN A 336 21.22 -11.98 -5.26
C GLN A 336 21.11 -11.10 -6.51
N PHE A 337 22.23 -10.53 -6.97
CA PHE A 337 22.31 -9.62 -8.11
C PHE A 337 23.00 -10.22 -9.34
N ALA A 338 23.13 -11.55 -9.38
CA ALA A 338 23.65 -12.23 -10.57
C ALA A 338 22.79 -11.88 -11.79
N SER A 339 23.46 -11.48 -12.88
CA SER A 339 22.80 -11.05 -14.13
C SER A 339 22.18 -12.21 -14.89
N ASP A 340 22.74 -13.41 -14.74
CA ASP A 340 22.15 -14.65 -15.26
C ASP A 340 21.03 -15.10 -14.32
N GLU A 341 19.79 -15.01 -14.79
CA GLU A 341 18.61 -15.34 -14.01
C GLU A 341 18.48 -16.84 -13.72
N GLU A 342 18.84 -17.72 -14.66
CA GLU A 342 18.73 -19.17 -14.45
C GLU A 342 19.75 -19.65 -13.42
N GLN A 343 20.99 -19.16 -13.54
CA GLN A 343 22.04 -19.45 -12.57
C GLN A 343 21.68 -18.88 -11.20
N ARG A 344 21.20 -17.63 -11.14
CA ARG A 344 20.72 -17.00 -9.90
C ARG A 344 19.65 -17.85 -9.21
N LEU A 345 18.62 -18.26 -9.93
CA LEU A 345 17.53 -19.05 -9.37
C LEU A 345 18.01 -20.41 -8.89
N THR A 346 18.97 -21.03 -9.59
CA THR A 346 19.58 -22.29 -9.17
C THR A 346 20.33 -22.13 -7.85
N ASP A 347 21.17 -21.11 -7.76
CA ASP A 347 21.98 -20.84 -6.57
C ASP A 347 21.12 -20.45 -5.35
N LEU A 348 20.07 -19.66 -5.56
CA LEU A 348 19.11 -19.30 -4.51
C LEU A 348 18.48 -20.55 -3.84
N GLY A 349 18.27 -21.63 -4.60
CA GLY A 349 17.75 -22.88 -4.07
C GLY A 349 18.61 -23.49 -2.96
N TYR A 350 19.94 -23.42 -3.09
CA TYR A 350 20.88 -23.89 -2.06
C TYR A 350 20.74 -23.11 -0.76
N TYR A 351 20.53 -21.80 -0.85
CA TYR A 351 20.42 -20.94 0.32
C TYR A 351 19.13 -21.14 1.12
N GLY A 352 18.06 -21.67 0.51
CA GLY A 352 16.87 -22.07 1.25
C GLY A 352 17.17 -23.13 2.32
N ALA A 353 18.03 -24.10 2.02
CA ALA A 353 18.46 -25.11 2.99
C ALA A 353 19.32 -24.51 4.12
N LYS A 354 20.21 -23.56 3.77
CA LYS A 354 21.04 -22.83 4.75
C LYS A 354 20.18 -22.03 5.73
N ILE A 355 19.19 -21.29 5.25
CA ILE A 355 18.25 -20.53 6.08
C ILE A 355 17.50 -21.47 7.03
N LEU A 356 17.01 -22.61 6.54
CA LEU A 356 16.34 -23.61 7.39
C LEU A 356 17.24 -24.15 8.49
N ALA A 357 18.47 -24.53 8.17
CA ALA A 357 19.42 -25.06 9.13
C ALA A 357 19.73 -24.01 10.23
N THR A 358 19.97 -22.77 9.85
CA THR A 358 20.19 -21.69 10.82
C THR A 358 18.94 -21.40 11.63
N TRP A 359 17.75 -21.41 11.03
CA TRP A 359 16.51 -21.15 11.76
C TRP A 359 16.20 -22.23 12.80
N GLN A 360 16.45 -23.50 12.48
CA GLN A 360 16.35 -24.60 13.44
C GLN A 360 17.31 -24.40 14.62
N GLN A 361 18.52 -23.89 14.36
CA GLN A 361 19.48 -23.53 15.39
C GLN A 361 19.03 -22.32 16.22
N VAL A 362 18.42 -21.30 15.62
CA VAL A 362 17.88 -20.11 16.32
C VAL A 362 16.65 -20.46 17.18
N LEU A 363 15.82 -21.41 16.76
CA LEU A 363 14.71 -21.92 17.58
C LEU A 363 15.19 -22.76 18.77
N THR A 364 16.40 -23.34 18.67
CA THR A 364 17.02 -24.12 19.75
C THR A 364 17.97 -23.29 20.63
N VAL A 365 18.53 -22.21 20.08
CA VAL A 365 19.42 -21.24 20.73
C VAL A 365 18.79 -19.87 20.54
N ASN A 366 18.13 -19.35 21.57
CA ASN A 366 17.29 -18.13 21.59
C ASN A 366 17.95 -16.82 21.08
N GLN A 367 18.52 -16.73 19.86
CA GLN A 367 19.10 -15.51 19.28
C GLN A 367 19.20 -15.60 17.75
N MET A 368 18.77 -14.57 17.02
CA MET A 368 19.23 -14.35 15.64
C MET A 368 20.68 -13.85 15.65
N PRO A 369 21.51 -14.20 14.65
CA PRO A 369 22.85 -13.64 14.53
C PRO A 369 22.79 -12.12 14.44
N ALA A 370 23.42 -11.43 15.39
CA ALA A 370 23.61 -9.99 15.34
C ALA A 370 24.58 -9.63 14.21
N GLU A 371 24.42 -8.44 13.62
CA GLU A 371 25.40 -7.90 12.69
C GLU A 371 26.80 -7.90 13.35
N PRO A 372 27.86 -8.32 12.65
CA PRO A 372 29.21 -8.05 13.10
C PRO A 372 29.41 -6.53 13.08
N GLN A 373 29.29 -5.88 14.23
CA GLN A 373 29.56 -4.45 14.39
C GLN A 373 31.05 -4.21 14.14
N ALA A 374 31.37 -3.64 12.98
CA ALA A 374 32.68 -3.07 12.72
C ALA A 374 32.80 -1.75 13.49
N GLY A 375 33.43 -1.82 14.67
CA GLY A 375 34.07 -0.72 15.38
C GLY A 375 33.17 0.43 15.81
N GLN A 376 32.69 0.42 17.06
CA GLN A 376 32.44 1.64 17.83
C GLN A 376 32.52 1.35 19.33
N GLU A 377 33.32 2.17 20.01
CA GLU A 377 33.63 2.10 21.43
C GLU A 377 32.40 2.34 22.30
N ALA A 378 32.39 1.69 23.46
CA ALA A 378 31.33 1.73 24.44
C ALA A 378 31.03 3.16 24.92
N VAL A 379 29.79 3.62 24.68
CA VAL A 379 29.19 4.71 25.46
C VAL A 379 28.00 4.14 26.21
N GLN A 380 28.15 4.04 27.52
CA GLN A 380 27.10 3.68 28.45
C GLN A 380 26.03 4.77 28.49
N GLY A 381 24.80 4.43 28.10
CA GLY A 381 23.60 5.25 28.26
C GLY A 381 22.47 4.38 28.77
N GLN A 382 21.90 4.77 29.90
CA GLN A 382 20.99 4.00 30.77
C GLN A 382 19.79 3.38 30.03
N GLN A 383 19.68 2.05 30.14
CA GLN A 383 18.46 1.31 29.86
C GLN A 383 17.66 1.22 31.17
N THR A 384 16.42 1.70 31.17
CA THR A 384 15.44 1.36 32.19
C THR A 384 14.86 -0.01 31.85
N GLU A 385 15.43 -1.03 32.47
CA GLU A 385 14.94 -2.40 32.46
C GLU A 385 13.64 -2.53 33.27
N GLN A 386 12.62 -3.11 32.65
CA GLN A 386 11.73 -4.04 33.35
C GLN A 386 11.62 -5.31 32.50
N GLU A 387 12.36 -6.32 32.93
CA GLU A 387 12.41 -7.66 32.37
C GLU A 387 11.14 -8.47 32.74
N THR A 388 10.73 -9.35 31.84
CA THR A 388 10.56 -10.79 32.14
C THR A 388 10.39 -11.59 30.84
N GLY A 389 11.25 -12.61 30.65
CA GLY A 389 10.92 -13.82 29.88
C GLY A 389 11.46 -13.93 28.45
N GLN A 390 12.48 -14.78 28.26
CA GLN A 390 12.96 -15.36 26.99
C GLN A 390 13.23 -14.36 25.84
N LYS A 391 14.50 -14.07 25.53
CA LYS A 391 14.90 -13.38 24.28
C LYS A 391 14.63 -14.27 23.04
N GLY A 392 13.37 -14.62 22.79
CA GLY A 392 12.95 -15.30 21.57
C GLY A 392 13.06 -14.38 20.35
N VAL A 393 13.00 -14.96 19.15
CA VAL A 393 12.82 -14.18 17.93
C VAL A 393 11.50 -13.40 18.04
N PRO A 394 11.48 -12.09 17.71
CA PRO A 394 10.24 -11.31 17.75
C PRO A 394 9.12 -11.99 16.94
N PRO A 395 7.86 -11.89 17.41
CA PRO A 395 6.75 -12.55 16.74
C PRO A 395 6.52 -11.97 15.34
N ARG A 396 6.64 -10.65 15.18
CA ARG A 396 6.62 -9.96 13.88
C ARG A 396 7.93 -9.26 13.60
N LEU A 397 8.37 -9.37 12.35
CA LEU A 397 9.55 -8.76 11.77
C LEU A 397 9.17 -7.96 10.51
N PHE A 398 9.90 -6.89 10.28
CA PHE A 398 9.89 -6.13 9.04
C PHE A 398 11.29 -5.60 8.78
N ASP A 399 11.82 -5.78 7.56
CA ASP A 399 13.22 -5.42 7.23
C ASP A 399 14.25 -6.04 8.20
N GLY A 400 13.95 -7.26 8.69
CA GLY A 400 14.77 -8.01 9.63
C GLY A 400 14.72 -7.51 11.08
N LEU A 401 13.94 -6.47 11.38
CA LEU A 401 13.84 -5.84 12.70
C LEU A 401 12.49 -6.14 13.37
N PRO A 402 12.41 -6.15 14.71
CA PRO A 402 11.13 -6.25 15.42
C PRO A 402 10.15 -5.17 14.94
N LEU A 403 8.88 -5.53 14.78
CA LEU A 403 7.86 -4.59 14.36
C LEU A 403 7.54 -3.56 15.46
N THR A 404 8.23 -2.41 15.43
CA THR A 404 8.04 -1.27 16.34
C THR A 404 7.91 0.03 15.54
N LEU A 405 7.32 1.07 16.13
CA LEU A 405 7.19 2.37 15.46
C LEU A 405 8.54 2.95 15.03
N GLU A 406 9.56 2.89 15.89
CA GLU A 406 10.92 3.35 15.60
C GLU A 406 11.54 2.64 14.37
N ASN A 407 11.42 1.31 14.30
CA ASN A 407 11.97 0.54 13.17
C ASN A 407 11.20 0.82 11.87
N ILE A 408 9.88 1.02 11.96
CA ILE A 408 9.05 1.43 10.83
C ILE A 408 9.45 2.83 10.33
N GLU A 409 9.67 3.80 11.22
CA GLU A 409 10.15 5.13 10.85
C GLU A 409 11.51 5.08 10.14
N ARG A 410 12.43 4.23 10.62
CA ARG A 410 13.71 4.00 9.94
C ARG A 410 13.52 3.47 8.52
N ALA A 411 12.64 2.48 8.33
CA ALA A 411 12.35 1.94 7.01
C ALA A 411 11.66 2.95 6.08
N LEU A 412 10.86 3.87 6.62
CA LEU A 412 10.27 4.99 5.85
C LEU A 412 11.31 6.00 5.34
N ILE A 413 12.51 6.01 5.92
CA ILE A 413 13.62 6.89 5.52
C ILE A 413 14.59 6.15 4.59
N GLN A 414 15.00 4.94 4.98
CA GLN A 414 16.13 4.22 4.39
C GLN A 414 15.72 3.06 3.46
N GLY A 415 14.46 2.62 3.54
CA GLY A 415 13.96 1.47 2.79
C GLY A 415 13.84 1.72 1.29
N SER A 416 13.75 0.63 0.53
CA SER A 416 13.30 0.70 -0.86
C SER A 416 11.83 1.16 -0.93
N LEU A 417 11.33 1.51 -2.12
CA LEU A 417 9.94 1.93 -2.29
C LEU A 417 8.93 0.91 -1.79
N LEU A 418 9.22 -0.39 -1.98
CA LEU A 418 8.35 -1.45 -1.46
C LEU A 418 8.35 -1.48 0.07
N HIS A 419 9.53 -1.33 0.70
CA HIS A 419 9.61 -1.25 2.15
C HIS A 419 8.90 0.00 2.65
N TYR A 420 9.06 1.15 1.99
CA TYR A 420 8.32 2.36 2.32
C TYR A 420 6.81 2.13 2.27
N ARG A 421 6.31 1.50 1.20
CA ARG A 421 4.89 1.17 1.02
C ARG A 421 4.36 0.34 2.19
N TYR A 422 5.02 -0.77 2.52
CA TYR A 422 4.54 -1.66 3.59
C TYR A 422 4.80 -1.10 4.99
N ALA A 423 5.85 -0.32 5.19
CA ALA A 423 6.09 0.41 6.42
C ALA A 423 4.92 1.36 6.74
N ARG A 424 4.31 2.00 5.73
CA ARG A 424 3.09 2.82 5.93
C ARG A 424 1.87 2.01 6.38
N LEU A 425 1.68 0.79 5.86
CA LEU A 425 0.62 -0.10 6.34
C LEU A 425 0.83 -0.44 7.82
N TYR A 426 2.04 -0.82 8.18
CA TYR A 426 2.38 -1.14 9.56
C TYR A 426 2.29 0.06 10.49
N GLN A 427 2.73 1.24 10.04
CA GLN A 427 2.55 2.49 10.79
C GLN A 427 1.08 2.72 11.10
N LYS A 428 0.17 2.48 10.13
CA LYS A 428 -1.26 2.64 10.33
C LYS A 428 -1.82 1.67 11.37
N VAL A 429 -1.32 0.44 11.43
CA VAL A 429 -1.74 -0.55 12.43
C VAL A 429 -1.14 -0.25 13.82
N LEU A 430 0.11 0.20 13.89
CA LEU A 430 0.80 0.48 15.15
C LEU A 430 0.39 1.81 15.78
N ALA A 431 0.07 2.82 14.97
CA ALA A 431 -0.38 4.13 15.41
C ALA A 431 -1.66 4.55 14.66
N PRO A 432 -2.82 3.90 14.94
CA PRO A 432 -4.07 4.16 14.20
C PRO A 432 -4.49 5.62 14.18
N GLN A 433 -4.23 6.34 15.28
CA GLN A 433 -4.57 7.76 15.44
C GLN A 433 -3.77 8.70 14.53
N GLN A 434 -2.62 8.28 14.02
CA GLN A 434 -1.87 9.08 13.05
C GLN A 434 -2.62 9.08 11.72
N ARG A 435 -2.74 10.29 11.14
CA ARG A 435 -3.04 10.41 9.71
C ARG A 435 -1.82 9.88 8.96
N GLY A 436 -2.06 9.12 7.90
CA GLY A 436 -1.00 8.59 7.07
C GLY A 436 -1.26 8.87 5.60
N CYS A 437 -0.27 9.36 4.86
CA CYS A 437 -0.30 9.37 3.41
C CYS A 437 0.12 8.00 2.94
N TYR A 438 -0.86 7.29 2.39
CA TYR A 438 -0.60 6.19 1.50
C TYR A 438 -0.75 6.67 0.06
N TYR A 439 0.23 7.42 -0.45
CA TYR A 439 0.64 7.33 -1.86
C TYR A 439 1.79 8.27 -2.26
N LEU A 440 2.88 7.66 -2.72
CA LEU A 440 3.55 8.06 -3.96
C LEU A 440 3.66 6.78 -4.81
N ALA A 441 2.78 6.63 -5.81
CA ALA A 441 2.90 5.73 -6.96
C ALA A 441 3.41 4.30 -6.70
N VAL A 442 2.51 3.38 -6.35
CA VAL A 442 2.63 1.94 -6.67
C VAL A 442 1.23 1.39 -7.00
N ALA A 443 0.74 1.70 -8.19
CA ALA A 443 -0.24 0.92 -8.95
C ALA A 443 0.13 1.21 -10.42
N GLY A 444 0.53 0.26 -11.25
CA GLY A 444 0.72 -1.18 -11.01
C GLY A 444 -0.60 -1.91 -10.91
#